data_AF-A0A933ZEK1-F1
#
_entry.id   AF-A0A933ZEK1-F1
#
_cell.length_a   1.000
_cell.length_b   1.000
_cell.length_c   1.000
_cell.angle_alpha   90.00
_cell.angle_beta   90.00
_cell.angle_gamma   90.00
#
_symmetry.space_group_name_H-M   'P 1'
#
loop_
_entity.id
_entity.type
_entity.pdbx_description
1 polymer ?
#
loop_
_entity_poly.entity_id
_entity_poly.type
_entity_poly.pdbx_seq_one_letter_code
_entity_poly.pdbx_strand_id
1 'polypeptide(L)'
;MLPIPPSPRLAAALALMLLAADTSGCCRRRGETFSPEASSAAWSRFLPPPADPEVGALLEGLKSGDSVQGYPVVAVGAVSTDGVIPIVLVKEGTGVMVKVAELSDVPPPPASSKHFGVYYETFHGLKPLPGNDVTRVVEDIAARLKRTEDKVPQPKGMKPLPRPTQPA
;
A
#
# COMPACT_ATOMS: atom_id res chain seq x y z
N MET A 1 -42.32 27.90 -40.59
CA MET A 1 -41.76 28.92 -39.68
C MET A 1 -42.79 29.21 -38.60
N LEU A 2 -42.54 28.76 -37.37
CA LEU A 2 -43.24 29.19 -36.16
C LEU A 2 -42.15 29.36 -35.07
N PRO A 3 -41.96 30.57 -34.51
CA PRO A 3 -40.95 30.81 -33.49
C PRO A 3 -41.47 30.42 -32.09
N ILE A 4 -40.67 29.63 -31.37
CA ILE A 4 -40.90 29.28 -29.96
C ILE A 4 -40.13 30.30 -29.09
N PRO A 5 -40.74 30.87 -28.04
CA PRO A 5 -40.21 32.01 -27.28
C PRO A 5 -39.04 31.67 -26.33
N PRO A 6 -38.21 32.66 -25.95
CA PRO A 6 -37.16 32.51 -24.96
C PRO A 6 -37.72 32.42 -23.54
N SER A 7 -37.19 31.50 -22.74
CA SER A 7 -37.50 31.39 -21.30
C SER A 7 -36.83 32.50 -20.49
N PRO A 8 -37.53 33.11 -19.52
CA PRO A 8 -37.04 34.23 -18.74
C PRO A 8 -36.16 33.83 -17.56
N ARG A 9 -35.36 34.82 -17.17
CA ARG A 9 -34.45 34.95 -16.04
C ARG A 9 -35.09 34.67 -14.66
N LEU A 10 -34.21 34.70 -13.64
CA LEU A 10 -34.43 34.83 -12.17
C LEU A 10 -34.26 33.48 -11.45
N ALA A 11 -33.64 33.35 -10.29
CA ALA A 11 -33.24 34.32 -9.25
C ALA A 11 -32.04 33.72 -8.48
N ALA A 12 -31.17 34.53 -7.87
CA ALA A 12 -31.10 34.77 -6.41
C ALA A 12 -30.98 33.47 -5.57
N ALA A 13 -30.07 33.31 -4.62
CA ALA A 13 -29.66 34.30 -3.64
C ALA A 13 -28.37 33.89 -2.92
N LEU A 14 -27.61 34.91 -2.53
CA LEU A 14 -26.72 34.90 -1.37
C LEU A 14 -27.44 34.33 -0.13
N ALA A 15 -26.74 33.52 0.66
CA ALA A 15 -26.97 33.46 2.11
C ALA A 15 -25.67 33.10 2.83
N LEU A 16 -24.99 34.15 3.27
CA LEU A 16 -23.96 34.17 4.29
C LEU A 16 -24.65 33.96 5.65
N MET A 17 -24.24 32.98 6.45
CA MET A 17 -24.63 32.89 7.88
C MET A 17 -23.43 32.41 8.69
N LEU A 18 -22.79 33.40 9.33
CA LEU A 18 -21.95 33.25 10.52
C LEU A 18 -22.84 33.10 11.77
N LEU A 19 -22.21 32.69 12.88
CA LEU A 19 -22.68 32.49 14.28
C LEU A 19 -23.19 31.07 14.57
N ALA A 20 -22.85 30.42 15.68
CA ALA A 20 -22.55 30.96 17.00
C ALA A 20 -21.54 30.09 17.78
N ALA A 21 -20.88 30.75 18.74
CA ALA A 21 -20.20 30.12 19.86
C ALA A 21 -21.23 29.47 20.80
N ASP A 22 -20.93 28.25 21.27
CA ASP A 22 -21.59 27.70 22.45
C ASP A 22 -20.53 27.16 23.43
N THR A 23 -20.55 27.76 24.60
CA THR A 23 -19.76 27.45 25.77
C THR A 23 -20.48 26.40 26.62
N SER A 24 -19.70 25.44 27.15
CA SER A 24 -19.96 24.64 28.35
C SER A 24 -20.27 23.16 28.11
N GLY A 25 -19.26 22.34 28.37
CA GLY A 25 -19.39 20.90 28.56
C GLY A 25 -18.23 20.35 29.38
N CYS A 26 -18.18 20.68 30.67
CA CYS A 26 -17.28 20.07 31.64
C CYS A 26 -17.63 18.59 31.87
N CYS A 27 -17.16 17.73 30.96
CA CYS A 27 -17.02 16.30 31.22
C CYS A 27 -15.55 15.95 31.12
N ARG A 28 -14.81 16.23 32.20
CA ARG A 28 -13.44 15.76 32.43
C ARG A 28 -13.47 14.25 32.68
N ARG A 29 -13.82 13.46 31.64
CA ARG A 29 -13.43 12.05 31.61
C ARG A 29 -11.92 12.08 31.50
N ARG A 30 -11.25 11.53 32.51
CA ARG A 30 -9.86 11.09 32.45
C ARG A 30 -9.80 10.06 31.32
N GLY A 31 -9.68 10.55 30.09
CA GLY A 31 -9.33 9.75 28.94
C GLY A 31 -7.91 9.33 29.20
N GLU A 32 -7.74 8.09 29.66
CA GLU A 32 -6.55 7.33 29.34
C GLU A 32 -6.34 7.54 27.85
N THR A 33 -5.38 8.40 27.56
CA THR A 33 -4.86 8.58 26.21
C THR A 33 -4.17 7.25 25.95
N PHE A 34 -4.95 6.26 25.49
CA PHE A 34 -4.42 5.19 24.68
C PHE A 34 -3.82 5.90 23.49
N SER A 35 -2.56 6.29 23.63
CA SER A 35 -1.78 6.86 22.55
C SER A 35 -1.57 5.71 21.57
N PRO A 36 -2.22 5.71 20.40
CA PRO A 36 -2.02 4.65 19.41
C PRO A 36 -0.57 4.62 18.89
N GLU A 37 0.24 5.62 19.26
CA GLU A 37 1.62 5.81 18.83
C GLU A 37 2.60 4.74 19.35
N ALA A 38 2.38 4.16 20.53
CA ALA A 38 3.31 3.20 21.13
C ALA A 38 3.40 1.87 20.36
N SER A 39 2.32 1.49 19.68
CA SER A 39 2.29 0.27 18.85
C SER A 39 2.89 0.50 17.46
N SER A 40 2.93 1.75 16.99
CA SER A 40 3.44 2.10 15.65
C SER A 40 4.98 2.19 15.60
N ALA A 41 5.61 2.57 16.72
CA ALA A 41 7.05 2.85 16.76
C ALA A 41 7.98 1.61 16.85
N ALA A 42 7.49 0.48 17.37
CA ALA A 42 8.35 -0.68 17.66
C ALA A 42 8.83 -1.43 16.40
N TRP A 43 8.03 -1.38 15.32
CA TRP A 43 8.32 -2.07 14.06
C TRP A 43 8.97 -1.17 13.01
N SER A 44 9.02 0.14 13.23
CA SER A 44 9.61 1.11 12.28
C SER A 44 11.09 0.84 12.01
N ARG A 45 11.82 0.29 13.00
CA ARG A 45 13.24 -0.10 12.86
C ARG A 45 13.49 -1.27 11.90
N PHE A 46 12.45 -1.98 11.49
CA PHE A 46 12.51 -3.10 10.55
C PHE A 46 12.03 -2.71 9.15
N LEU A 47 11.75 -1.43 8.92
CA LEU A 47 11.37 -0.97 7.59
C LEU A 47 12.60 -0.98 6.66
N PRO A 48 12.42 -1.41 5.40
CA PRO A 48 13.50 -1.40 4.44
C PRO A 48 13.92 0.04 4.10
N PRO A 49 15.16 0.24 3.60
CA PRO A 49 15.56 1.51 3.01
C PRO A 49 14.59 1.92 1.90
N PRO A 50 14.27 3.21 1.73
CA PRO A 50 13.27 3.66 0.77
C PRO A 50 13.66 3.31 -0.67
N ALA A 51 12.65 3.00 -1.48
CA ALA A 51 12.80 2.62 -2.88
C ALA A 51 13.41 3.72 -3.77
N ASP A 52 14.24 3.28 -4.72
CA ASP A 52 14.68 4.10 -5.84
C ASP A 52 13.51 4.41 -6.80
N PRO A 53 13.58 5.49 -7.61
CA PRO A 53 12.53 5.86 -8.54
C PRO A 53 12.16 4.76 -9.56
N GLU A 54 13.12 3.92 -9.96
CA GLU A 54 12.91 2.79 -10.88
C GLU A 54 11.93 1.77 -10.29
N VAL A 55 12.04 1.48 -8.99
CA VAL A 55 11.14 0.58 -8.27
C VAL A 55 9.74 1.17 -8.20
N GLY A 56 9.64 2.47 -7.90
CA GLY A 56 8.37 3.19 -7.91
C GLY A 56 7.69 3.11 -9.28
N ALA A 57 8.43 3.34 -10.37
CA ALA A 57 7.90 3.25 -11.74
C ALA A 57 7.43 1.83 -12.08
N LEU A 58 8.21 0.80 -11.69
CA LEU A 58 7.83 -0.60 -11.88
C LEU A 58 6.54 -0.95 -11.13
N LEU A 59 6.29 -0.36 -9.97
CA LEU A 59 5.08 -0.59 -9.17
C LEU A 59 3.94 0.41 -9.44
N GLU A 60 3.90 1.01 -10.64
CA GLU A 60 2.85 1.97 -11.05
C GLU A 60 2.77 3.19 -10.12
N GLY A 61 3.92 3.67 -9.63
CA GLY A 61 4.03 4.81 -8.73
C GLY A 61 3.68 4.50 -7.26
N LEU A 62 3.48 3.23 -6.90
CA LEU A 62 3.19 2.84 -5.52
C LEU A 62 4.27 3.32 -4.56
N LYS A 63 3.86 4.00 -3.49
CA LYS A 63 4.75 4.55 -2.46
C LYS A 63 4.16 4.42 -1.06
N SER A 64 4.99 4.69 -0.05
CA SER A 64 4.58 4.76 1.34
C SER A 64 3.46 5.81 1.52
N GLY A 65 2.42 5.45 2.28
CA GLY A 65 1.20 6.24 2.46
C GLY A 65 0.06 5.88 1.51
N ASP A 66 0.34 5.15 0.43
CA ASP A 66 -0.71 4.61 -0.45
C ASP A 66 -1.43 3.42 0.21
N SER A 67 -2.37 2.82 -0.52
CA SER A 67 -3.08 1.62 -0.05
C SER A 67 -3.25 0.61 -1.18
N VAL A 68 -3.15 -0.66 -0.82
CA VAL A 68 -3.40 -1.81 -1.70
C VAL A 68 -4.50 -2.63 -1.06
N GLN A 69 -5.63 -2.82 -1.76
CA GLN A 69 -6.77 -3.60 -1.23
C GLN A 69 -7.26 -3.13 0.16
N GLY A 70 -7.16 -1.82 0.45
CA GLY A 70 -7.53 -1.25 1.75
C GLY A 70 -6.54 -1.51 2.89
N TYR A 71 -5.34 -2.00 2.57
CA TYR A 71 -4.19 -2.12 3.47
C TYR A 71 -3.20 -0.98 3.21
N PRO A 72 -2.90 -0.15 4.23
CA PRO A 72 -1.91 0.91 4.12
C PRO A 72 -0.52 0.36 3.80
N VAL A 73 0.14 0.95 2.80
CA VAL A 73 1.54 0.70 2.49
C VAL A 73 2.39 1.58 3.39
N VAL A 74 3.14 0.97 4.31
CA VAL A 74 3.99 1.71 5.25
C VAL A 74 5.41 1.91 4.71
N ALA A 75 5.87 1.02 3.83
CA ALA A 75 7.14 1.17 3.13
C ALA A 75 7.13 0.46 1.77
N VAL A 76 7.78 1.07 0.78
CA VAL A 76 8.25 0.43 -0.44
C VAL A 76 9.77 0.55 -0.42
N GLY A 77 10.45 -0.59 -0.38
CA GLY A 77 11.89 -0.64 -0.18
C GLY A 77 12.71 -0.65 -1.46
N ALA A 78 13.98 -0.25 -1.36
CA ALA A 78 14.96 -0.46 -2.42
C ALA A 78 15.20 -1.97 -2.64
N VAL A 79 15.81 -2.30 -3.78
CA VAL A 79 16.25 -3.68 -4.05
C VAL A 79 17.24 -4.08 -2.95
N SER A 80 16.88 -5.10 -2.17
CA SER A 80 17.71 -5.60 -1.07
C SER A 80 18.96 -6.30 -1.60
N THR A 81 19.90 -6.61 -0.70
CA THR A 81 21.10 -7.40 -1.03
C THR A 81 20.78 -8.78 -1.62
N ASP A 82 19.62 -9.32 -1.25
CA ASP A 82 19.10 -10.60 -1.74
C ASP A 82 18.43 -10.48 -3.12
N GLY A 83 18.37 -9.26 -3.67
CA GLY A 83 17.82 -8.98 -4.99
C GLY A 83 16.30 -8.96 -5.03
N VAL A 84 15.65 -8.61 -3.91
CA VAL A 84 14.18 -8.51 -3.85
C VAL A 84 13.75 -7.09 -3.45
N ILE A 85 12.58 -6.68 -3.91
CA ILE A 85 11.94 -5.44 -3.50
C ILE A 85 10.95 -5.76 -2.37
N PRO A 86 11.21 -5.31 -1.13
CA PRO A 86 10.28 -5.49 -0.03
C PRO A 86 9.22 -4.38 -0.01
N ILE A 87 7.96 -4.76 0.14
CA ILE A 87 6.81 -3.85 0.30
C ILE A 87 6.12 -4.24 1.60
N VAL A 88 6.01 -3.29 2.53
CA VAL A 88 5.44 -3.56 3.85
C VAL A 88 4.04 -2.95 3.93
N LEU A 89 3.06 -3.78 4.27
CA LEU A 89 1.67 -3.37 4.50
C LEU A 89 1.27 -3.70 5.94
N VAL A 90 0.64 -2.74 6.63
CA VAL A 90 0.26 -2.88 8.04
C VAL A 90 -1.15 -2.33 8.27
N LYS A 91 -1.98 -3.11 8.96
CA LYS A 91 -3.33 -2.69 9.36
C LYS A 91 -3.68 -3.31 10.71
N GLU A 92 -4.05 -2.47 11.68
CA GLU A 92 -4.65 -2.90 12.96
C GLU A 92 -3.83 -3.98 13.71
N GLY A 93 -2.51 -3.86 13.72
CA GLY A 93 -1.61 -4.83 14.39
C GLY A 93 -1.36 -6.13 13.62
N THR A 94 -1.89 -6.23 12.39
CA THR A 94 -1.50 -7.24 11.40
C THR A 94 -0.54 -6.63 10.39
N GLY A 95 0.38 -7.43 9.85
CA GLY A 95 1.27 -6.95 8.79
C GLY A 95 1.85 -8.07 7.93
N VAL A 96 2.11 -7.71 6.68
CA VAL A 96 2.70 -8.57 5.67
C VAL A 96 3.83 -7.82 4.98
N MET A 97 4.92 -8.53 4.72
CA MET A 97 5.96 -8.08 3.81
C MET A 97 5.78 -8.83 2.51
N VAL A 98 5.41 -8.13 1.45
CA VAL A 98 5.39 -8.64 0.09
C VAL A 98 6.79 -8.48 -0.48
N LYS A 99 7.33 -9.54 -1.09
CA LYS A 99 8.65 -9.55 -1.73
C LYS A 99 8.47 -9.75 -3.23
N VAL A 100 8.90 -8.78 -4.03
CA VAL A 100 8.97 -8.92 -5.48
C VAL A 100 10.38 -9.33 -5.86
N ALA A 101 10.50 -10.43 -6.59
CA ALA A 101 11.77 -10.99 -7.04
C ALA A 101 11.71 -11.27 -8.54
N GLU A 102 12.85 -11.55 -9.16
CA GLU A 102 12.85 -12.12 -10.53
C GLU A 102 12.11 -13.47 -10.52
N LEU A 103 11.36 -13.74 -11.59
CA LEU A 103 10.54 -14.94 -11.68
C LEU A 103 11.41 -16.22 -11.63
N SER A 104 11.02 -17.16 -10.78
CA SER A 104 11.61 -18.50 -10.68
C SER A 104 10.52 -19.51 -10.37
N ASP A 105 10.67 -20.72 -10.87
CA ASP A 105 9.77 -21.85 -10.58
C ASP A 105 10.02 -22.45 -9.19
N VAL A 106 11.12 -22.10 -8.53
CA VAL A 106 11.55 -22.69 -7.24
C VAL A 106 11.99 -21.60 -6.25
N PRO A 107 11.23 -21.37 -5.16
CA PRO A 107 9.85 -21.84 -4.95
C PRO A 107 8.87 -21.17 -5.93
N PRO A 108 7.77 -21.85 -6.32
CA PRO A 108 6.77 -21.25 -7.19
C PRO A 108 6.09 -20.08 -6.47
N PRO A 109 5.96 -18.91 -7.11
CA PRO A 109 5.35 -17.76 -6.48
C PRO A 109 3.82 -17.92 -6.36
N PRO A 110 3.19 -17.46 -5.26
CA PRO A 110 1.74 -17.39 -5.12
C PRO A 110 1.05 -16.57 -6.23
N ALA A 111 1.72 -15.52 -6.70
CA ALA A 111 1.28 -14.72 -7.84
C ALA A 111 2.49 -14.26 -8.66
N SER A 112 2.34 -14.17 -9.98
CA SER A 112 3.43 -13.78 -10.86
C SER A 112 2.98 -12.90 -12.01
N SER A 113 3.97 -12.22 -12.57
CA SER A 113 3.96 -11.53 -13.87
C SER A 113 4.89 -12.29 -14.83
N LYS A 114 5.16 -11.74 -16.02
CA LYS A 114 6.03 -12.40 -17.00
C LYS A 114 7.48 -12.46 -16.53
N HIS A 115 7.94 -11.43 -15.82
CA HIS A 115 9.35 -11.30 -15.40
C HIS A 115 9.55 -11.39 -13.89
N PHE A 116 8.49 -11.25 -13.09
CA PHE A 116 8.60 -11.17 -11.64
C PHE A 116 7.67 -12.15 -10.91
N GLY A 117 8.18 -12.73 -9.82
CA GLY A 117 7.42 -13.47 -8.82
C GLY A 117 7.10 -12.60 -7.62
N VAL A 118 5.89 -12.75 -7.06
CA VAL A 118 5.43 -12.03 -5.87
C VAL A 118 5.23 -13.03 -4.74
N TYR A 119 6.02 -12.86 -3.67
CA TYR A 119 6.04 -13.70 -2.48
C TYR A 119 5.60 -12.88 -1.27
N TYR A 120 5.37 -13.54 -0.14
CA TYR A 120 5.02 -12.84 1.10
C TYR A 120 5.55 -13.58 2.34
N GLU A 121 5.70 -12.82 3.41
CA GLU A 121 5.92 -13.33 4.76
C GLU A 121 5.25 -12.42 5.79
N THR A 122 5.02 -12.94 7.00
CA THR A 122 4.52 -12.13 8.11
C THR A 122 5.55 -11.06 8.49
N PHE A 123 5.12 -9.81 8.59
CA PHE A 123 6.03 -8.74 8.99
C PHE A 123 6.38 -8.83 10.48
N HIS A 124 7.64 -8.55 10.80
CA HIS A 124 8.19 -8.76 12.15
C HIS A 124 7.40 -8.03 13.25
N GLY A 125 7.08 -8.77 14.31
CA GLY A 125 6.40 -8.22 15.49
C GLY A 125 4.90 -7.98 15.30
N LEU A 126 4.33 -8.37 14.15
CA LEU A 126 2.91 -8.23 13.86
C LEU A 126 2.23 -9.58 13.66
N LYS A 127 0.90 -9.58 13.74
CA LYS A 127 0.09 -10.76 13.42
C LYS A 127 0.04 -10.97 11.89
N PRO A 128 -0.07 -12.21 11.40
CA PRO A 128 -0.27 -12.45 9.98
C PRO A 128 -1.60 -11.85 9.50
N LEU A 129 -1.63 -11.38 8.26
CA LEU A 129 -2.89 -11.03 7.59
C LEU A 129 -3.72 -12.32 7.35
N PRO A 130 -5.06 -12.23 7.30
CA PRO A 130 -5.90 -13.34 6.88
C PRO A 130 -5.53 -13.85 5.48
N GLY A 131 -5.53 -15.17 5.25
CA GLY A 131 -5.05 -15.75 4.00
C GLY A 131 -5.73 -15.20 2.73
N ASN A 132 -7.05 -15.01 2.76
CA ASN A 132 -7.79 -14.42 1.63
C ASN A 132 -7.33 -12.99 1.31
N ASP A 133 -6.96 -12.22 2.33
CA ASP A 133 -6.51 -10.84 2.16
C ASP A 133 -5.07 -10.79 1.64
N VAL A 134 -4.21 -11.70 2.13
CA VAL A 134 -2.85 -11.86 1.58
C VAL A 134 -2.90 -12.17 0.10
N THR A 135 -3.72 -13.16 -0.31
CA THR A 135 -3.89 -13.54 -1.73
C THR A 135 -4.28 -12.34 -2.59
N ARG A 136 -5.29 -11.57 -2.16
CA ARG A 136 -5.73 -10.36 -2.89
C ARG A 136 -4.63 -9.31 -3.00
N VAL A 137 -3.85 -9.11 -1.93
CA VAL A 137 -2.73 -8.16 -1.94
C VAL A 137 -1.65 -8.61 -2.93
N VAL A 138 -1.22 -9.87 -2.89
CA VAL A 138 -0.17 -10.34 -3.82
C VAL A 138 -0.64 -10.36 -5.28
N GLU A 139 -1.91 -10.70 -5.53
CA GLU A 139 -2.51 -10.63 -6.86
C GLU A 139 -2.58 -9.18 -7.39
N ASP A 140 -2.93 -8.20 -6.55
CA ASP A 140 -2.95 -6.78 -6.93
C ASP A 140 -1.55 -6.29 -7.32
N ILE A 141 -0.54 -6.63 -6.52
CA ILE A 141 0.87 -6.30 -6.82
C ILE A 141 1.31 -6.96 -8.13
N ALA A 142 1.01 -8.25 -8.33
CA ALA A 142 1.31 -8.93 -9.60
C ALA A 142 0.60 -8.29 -10.79
N ALA A 143 -0.65 -7.84 -10.62
CA ALA A 143 -1.39 -7.14 -11.66
C ALA A 143 -0.79 -5.77 -12.01
N ARG A 144 -0.25 -5.04 -11.03
CA ARG A 144 0.51 -3.79 -11.27
C ARG A 144 1.75 -4.07 -12.09
N LEU A 145 2.54 -5.06 -11.70
CA LEU A 145 3.75 -5.47 -12.42
C LEU A 145 3.45 -5.82 -13.88
N LYS A 146 2.39 -6.58 -14.15
CA LYS A 146 1.96 -6.90 -15.53
C LYS A 146 1.68 -5.67 -16.40
N ARG A 147 1.28 -4.53 -15.82
CA ARG A 147 0.98 -3.30 -16.59
C ARG A 147 2.23 -2.49 -16.96
N THR A 148 3.32 -2.69 -16.22
CA THR A 148 4.52 -1.85 -16.24
C THR A 148 5.78 -2.58 -16.66
N GLU A 149 5.87 -3.91 -16.48
CA GLU A 149 7.10 -4.71 -16.65
C GLU A 149 7.74 -4.61 -18.04
N ASP A 150 6.94 -4.47 -19.11
CA ASP A 150 7.47 -4.32 -20.47
C ASP A 150 7.81 -2.85 -20.83
N LYS A 151 7.49 -1.88 -19.94
CA LYS A 151 7.64 -0.43 -20.19
C LYS A 151 8.75 0.21 -19.35
N VAL A 152 9.11 -0.42 -18.24
CA VAL A 152 10.07 0.11 -17.27
C VAL A 152 11.26 -0.84 -17.22
N PRO A 153 12.51 -0.34 -17.27
CA PRO A 153 13.68 -1.19 -17.07
C PRO A 153 13.61 -1.93 -15.73
N GLN A 154 14.03 -3.19 -15.70
CA GLN A 154 14.15 -3.94 -14.47
C GLN A 154 15.13 -3.24 -13.50
N PRO A 155 14.74 -3.00 -12.23
CA PRO A 155 15.63 -2.41 -11.24
C PRO A 155 16.92 -3.20 -11.08
N LYS A 156 18.04 -2.49 -10.97
CA LYS A 156 19.37 -3.12 -10.85
C LYS A 156 19.47 -3.97 -9.58
N GLY A 157 20.14 -5.12 -9.70
CA GLY A 157 20.44 -6.00 -8.57
C GLY A 157 19.33 -6.99 -8.22
N MET A 158 18.19 -6.95 -8.92
CA MET A 158 17.12 -7.95 -8.80
C MET A 158 17.64 -9.36 -9.10
N LYS A 159 17.19 -10.34 -8.31
CA LYS A 159 17.54 -11.75 -8.43
C LYS A 159 16.33 -12.63 -8.12
N PRO A 160 16.34 -13.90 -8.56
CA PRO A 160 15.37 -14.88 -8.08
C PRO A 160 15.55 -15.16 -6.58
N LEU A 161 14.47 -15.58 -5.90
CA LEU A 161 14.61 -16.08 -4.54
C LEU A 161 15.53 -17.31 -4.49
N PRO A 162 16.37 -17.45 -3.45
CA PRO A 162 17.21 -18.62 -3.29
C PRO A 162 16.34 -19.87 -3.15
N ARG A 163 16.83 -20.99 -3.69
CA ARG A 163 16.17 -22.28 -3.51
C ARG A 163 16.16 -22.64 -2.02
N PRO A 164 15.04 -23.18 -1.49
CA PRO A 164 15.02 -23.70 -0.12
C PRO A 164 16.12 -24.76 0.06
N THR A 165 16.91 -24.64 1.12
CA THR A 165 17.99 -25.59 1.44
C THR A 165 17.49 -26.87 2.11
N GLN A 166 16.20 -26.96 2.42
CA GLN A 166 15.54 -28.14 2.97
C GLN A 166 14.37 -28.56 2.07
N PRO A 167 14.16 -29.87 1.84
CA PRO A 167 12.95 -30.35 1.17
C PRO A 167 11.71 -30.00 2.01
N ALA A 168 10.66 -29.54 1.32
CA ALA A 168 9.37 -29.21 1.90
C ALA A 168 8.62 -30.44 2.42
#